data_AF-A0A2K3P8E7-F1
#
_entry.id   AF-A0A2K3P8E7-F1
#
_cell.length_a   1.000
_cell.length_b   1.000
_cell.length_c   1.000
_cell.angle_alpha   90.00
_cell.angle_beta   90.00
_cell.angle_gamma   90.00
#
_symmetry.space_group_name_H-M   'P 1'
#
loop_
_entity.id
_entity.type
_entity.pdbx_description
1 polymer ?
#
loop_
_entity_poly.entity_id
_entity_poly.type
_entity_poly.pdbx_seq_one_letter_code
_entity_poly.pdbx_strand_id
1 'polypeptide(L)'
;MIDISIPEETDQVPEIHENKEISINRVINGIQWNRQKVNVDDAFAYHIALNVIDDFENHKPKSIKDCRKSENWPKWIEAIEAELNSLHKRKVFGPIVRTPEGVKPVGYKLVFVRKEMSMVKL
;
A
#
# COMPACT_ATOMS: atom_id res chain seq x y z
N MET A 1 48.06 26.53 47.87
CA MET A 1 46.94 25.66 47.47
C MET A 1 46.31 26.27 46.23
N ILE A 2 46.58 25.68 45.07
CA ILE A 2 45.82 25.92 43.85
C ILE A 2 45.38 24.53 43.42
N ASP A 3 44.10 24.27 43.59
CA ASP A 3 43.49 22.99 43.28
C ASP A 3 43.27 22.95 41.76
N ILE A 4 43.97 22.03 41.08
CA ILE A 4 43.86 21.86 39.63
C ILE A 4 42.83 20.76 39.41
N SER A 5 41.57 21.15 39.26
CA SER A 5 40.50 20.25 38.86
C SER A 5 40.68 19.87 37.39
N ILE A 6 41.13 18.64 37.17
CA ILE A 6 41.14 17.98 35.85
C ILE A 6 39.67 17.69 35.50
N PRO A 7 39.14 18.16 34.36
CA PRO A 7 37.78 17.82 33.97
C PRO A 7 37.72 16.35 33.57
N GLU A 8 36.80 15.61 34.19
CA GLU A 8 36.48 14.23 33.88
C GLU A 8 35.98 14.15 32.42
N GLU A 9 36.75 13.50 31.56
CA GLU A 9 36.32 13.17 30.21
C GLU A 9 35.24 12.10 30.33
N THR A 10 33.98 12.53 30.24
CA THR A 10 32.84 11.61 30.20
C THR A 10 32.90 10.83 28.89
N ASP A 11 33.32 9.56 28.98
CA ASP A 11 33.16 8.57 27.92
C ASP A 11 31.66 8.41 27.62
N GLN A 12 31.14 9.26 26.73
CA GLN A 12 29.82 9.04 26.16
C GLN A 12 29.92 7.83 25.23
N VAL A 13 29.56 6.67 25.77
CA VAL A 13 29.23 5.48 24.98
C VAL A 13 28.27 5.93 23.88
N PRO A 14 28.58 5.75 22.58
CA PRO A 14 27.73 6.21 21.51
C PRO A 14 26.33 5.62 21.68
N GLU A 15 25.31 6.47 21.81
CA GLU A 15 23.93 6.05 21.80
C GLU A 15 23.68 5.31 20.46
N ILE A 16 23.57 3.98 20.53
CA ILE A 16 23.38 3.13 19.37
C ILE A 16 21.95 3.36 18.88
N HIS A 17 21.74 4.40 18.07
CA HIS A 17 20.45 4.66 17.47
C HIS A 17 20.14 3.47 16.54
N GLU A 18 19.23 2.58 16.97
CA GLU A 18 18.81 1.45 16.15
C GLU A 18 18.20 1.99 14.86
N ASN A 19 18.88 1.78 13.73
CA ASN A 19 18.40 2.19 12.41
C ASN A 19 17.22 1.30 11.98
N LYS A 20 16.04 1.63 12.50
CA LYS A 20 14.76 0.99 12.21
C LYS A 20 14.16 1.56 10.92
N GLU A 21 14.08 0.74 9.89
CA GLU A 21 13.42 1.07 8.62
C GLU A 21 12.03 0.43 8.59
N ILE A 22 11.01 1.21 8.26
CA ILE A 22 9.63 0.73 8.13
C ILE A 22 9.33 0.29 6.70
N SER A 23 8.60 -0.80 6.54
CA SER A 23 8.19 -1.26 5.22
C SER A 23 7.20 -0.28 4.57
N ILE A 24 7.16 -0.23 3.24
CA ILE A 24 6.21 0.61 2.48
C ILE A 24 4.76 0.19 2.77
N ASN A 25 4.53 -1.10 3.03
CA ASN A 25 3.22 -1.67 3.38
C ASN A 25 3.05 -1.88 4.89
N ARG A 26 3.68 -1.06 5.75
CA ARG A 26 3.63 -1.22 7.21
C ARG A 26 2.21 -1.34 7.78
N VAL A 27 1.25 -0.60 7.22
CA VAL A 27 -0.17 -0.66 7.63
C VAL A 27 -0.74 -2.08 7.48
N ILE A 28 -0.25 -2.83 6.49
CA ILE A 28 -0.74 -4.14 6.11
C ILE A 28 0.07 -5.24 6.80
N ASN A 29 1.40 -5.18 6.75
CA ASN A 29 2.28 -6.26 7.18
C ASN A 29 2.98 -5.99 8.54
N GLY A 30 2.94 -4.75 9.04
CA GLY A 30 3.58 -4.38 10.32
C GLY A 30 5.11 -4.48 10.32
N ILE A 31 5.74 -4.68 9.17
CA ILE A 31 7.16 -5.04 9.09
C ILE A 31 8.05 -3.82 9.38
N GLN A 32 9.06 -4.06 10.22
CA GLN A 32 10.13 -3.13 10.53
C GLN A 32 11.47 -3.87 10.55
N TRP A 33 12.46 -3.31 9.86
CA TRP A 33 13.79 -3.90 9.69
C TRP A 33 14.82 -3.13 10.52
N ASN A 34 15.74 -3.85 11.17
CA ASN A 34 16.93 -3.24 11.75
C ASN A 34 18.07 -3.33 10.74
N ARG A 35 18.46 -2.19 10.15
CA ARG A 35 19.48 -2.14 9.10
C ARG A 35 20.86 -2.62 9.53
N GLN A 36 21.16 -2.56 10.83
CA GLN A 36 22.43 -3.04 11.36
C GLN A 36 22.50 -4.57 11.44
N LYS A 37 21.35 -5.26 11.36
CA LYS A 37 21.24 -6.73 11.49
C LYS A 37 20.88 -7.43 10.19
N VAL A 38 20.62 -6.70 9.12
CA VAL A 38 20.18 -7.24 7.83
C VAL A 38 21.34 -7.28 6.86
N ASN A 39 21.67 -8.47 6.34
CA ASN A 39 22.57 -8.61 5.21
C ASN A 39 21.80 -8.35 3.91
N VAL A 40 22.26 -7.40 3.09
CA VAL A 40 21.64 -7.06 1.81
C VAL A 40 22.35 -7.83 0.70
N ASP A 41 21.92 -9.06 0.48
CA ASP A 41 22.40 -9.95 -0.59
C ASP A 41 21.29 -10.27 -1.60
N ASP A 42 21.61 -11.07 -2.62
CA ASP A 42 20.66 -11.45 -3.67
C ASP A 42 19.46 -12.22 -3.10
N ALA A 43 19.65 -12.99 -2.03
CA ALA A 43 18.57 -13.71 -1.36
C ALA A 43 17.62 -12.73 -0.65
N PHE A 44 18.15 -11.72 0.04
CA PHE A 44 17.36 -10.64 0.62
C PHE A 44 16.58 -9.88 -0.45
N ALA A 45 17.23 -9.48 -1.55
CA ALA A 45 16.58 -8.79 -2.66
C ALA A 45 15.44 -9.64 -3.27
N TYR A 46 15.68 -10.93 -3.46
CA TYR A 46 14.67 -11.88 -3.94
C TYR A 46 13.48 -12.00 -2.97
N HIS A 47 13.73 -12.11 -1.67
CA HIS A 47 12.67 -12.15 -0.66
C HIS A 47 11.82 -10.89 -0.63
N ILE A 48 12.43 -9.71 -0.76
CA ILE A 48 11.70 -8.45 -0.87
C ILE A 48 10.86 -8.42 -2.14
N ALA A 49 11.41 -8.84 -3.28
CA ALA A 49 10.68 -8.90 -4.54
C ALA A 49 9.45 -9.84 -4.46
N LEU A 50 9.60 -11.02 -3.84
CA LEU A 50 8.49 -11.94 -3.62
C LEU A 50 7.41 -11.35 -2.72
N ASN A 51 7.79 -10.74 -1.59
CA ASN A 51 6.84 -10.10 -0.68
C ASN A 51 6.07 -8.97 -1.37
N VAL A 52 6.75 -8.20 -2.22
CA VAL A 52 6.13 -7.12 -2.99
C VAL A 52 5.12 -7.68 -4.01
N ILE A 53 5.46 -8.75 -4.72
CA ILE A 53 4.55 -9.42 -5.67
C ILE A 53 3.33 -10.00 -4.93
N ASP A 54 3.56 -10.71 -3.82
CA ASP A 54 2.48 -11.28 -3.01
C ASP A 54 1.57 -10.19 -2.46
N ASP A 55 2.17 -9.09 -1.99
CA ASP A 55 1.43 -7.92 -1.54
C ASP A 55 0.52 -7.37 -2.67
N PHE A 56 1.02 -7.30 -3.91
CA PHE A 56 0.25 -6.82 -5.06
C PHE A 56 -0.88 -7.74 -5.49
N GLU A 57 -0.70 -9.05 -5.46
CA GLU A 57 -1.73 -9.98 -5.94
C GLU A 57 -2.79 -10.26 -4.88
N ASN A 58 -2.39 -10.40 -3.62
CA ASN A 58 -3.30 -10.78 -2.53
C ASN A 58 -4.06 -9.61 -1.92
N HIS A 59 -3.51 -8.38 -1.98
CA HIS A 59 -4.13 -7.21 -1.34
C HIS A 59 -4.90 -6.30 -2.29
N LYS A 60 -5.09 -6.70 -3.56
CA LYS A 60 -6.03 -5.99 -4.44
C LYS A 60 -7.46 -6.20 -3.94
N PRO A 61 -8.25 -5.12 -3.78
CA PRO A 61 -9.64 -5.26 -3.38
C PRO A 61 -10.41 -6.02 -4.46
N LYS A 62 -11.07 -7.11 -4.06
CA LYS A 62 -11.86 -7.95 -4.99
C LYS A 62 -13.32 -7.51 -5.02
N SER A 63 -13.71 -6.64 -4.11
CA SER A 63 -15.07 -6.14 -3.94
C SER A 63 -15.10 -4.70 -3.43
N ILE A 64 -16.25 -4.03 -3.58
CA ILE A 64 -16.49 -2.70 -2.98
C ILE A 64 -16.32 -2.73 -1.46
N LYS A 65 -16.67 -3.85 -0.80
CA LYS A 65 -16.48 -3.99 0.65
C LYS A 65 -15.01 -3.93 1.03
N ASP A 66 -14.13 -4.48 0.20
CA ASP A 66 -12.68 -4.41 0.42
C ASP A 66 -12.16 -3.00 0.14
N CYS A 67 -12.65 -2.34 -0.92
CA CYS A 67 -12.32 -0.93 -1.22
C CYS A 67 -12.66 0.00 -0.05
N ARG A 68 -13.80 -0.20 0.64
CA ARG A 68 -14.21 0.61 1.79
C ARG A 68 -13.30 0.48 3.00
N LYS A 69 -12.61 -0.66 3.14
CA LYS A 69 -11.64 -0.89 4.22
C LYS A 69 -10.25 -0.31 3.89
N SER A 70 -10.01 0.06 2.62
CA SER A 70 -8.75 0.64 2.19
C SER A 70 -8.65 2.10 2.62
N GLU A 71 -7.45 2.52 3.01
CA GLU A 71 -7.12 3.94 3.25
C GLU A 71 -7.37 4.82 2.02
N ASN A 72 -7.35 4.23 0.82
CA ASN A 72 -7.61 4.92 -0.44
C ASN A 72 -9.12 4.99 -0.79
N TRP A 73 -10.02 4.75 0.16
CA TRP A 73 -11.47 4.77 -0.09
C TRP A 73 -11.96 6.00 -0.86
N PRO A 74 -11.55 7.25 -0.54
CA PRO A 74 -11.96 8.43 -1.32
C PRO A 74 -11.60 8.33 -2.80
N LYS A 75 -10.38 7.86 -3.12
CA LYS A 75 -9.93 7.66 -4.51
C LYS A 75 -10.72 6.56 -5.22
N TRP A 76 -11.14 5.53 -4.48
CA TRP A 76 -12.02 4.50 -5.04
C TRP A 76 -13.40 5.06 -5.40
N ILE A 77 -13.96 5.96 -4.59
CA ILE A 77 -15.21 6.66 -4.93
C ILE A 77 -15.03 7.44 -6.23
N GLU A 78 -14.01 8.28 -6.31
CA GLU A 78 -13.72 9.10 -7.49
C GLU A 78 -13.59 8.23 -8.76
N ALA A 79 -12.86 7.11 -8.67
CA ALA A 79 -12.69 6.20 -9.81
C ALA A 79 -14.00 5.53 -10.23
N ILE A 80 -14.84 5.10 -9.27
CA ILE A 80 -16.15 4.51 -9.55
C ILE A 80 -17.06 5.53 -10.22
N GLU A 81 -17.11 6.75 -9.70
CA GLU A 81 -17.91 7.83 -10.28
C GLU A 81 -17.44 8.21 -11.68
N ALA A 82 -16.12 8.32 -11.89
CA ALA A 82 -15.56 8.60 -13.21
C ALA A 82 -15.93 7.53 -14.25
N GLU A 83 -15.86 6.25 -13.88
CA GLU A 83 -16.24 5.15 -14.77
C GLU A 83 -17.75 5.16 -15.07
N LEU A 84 -18.59 5.31 -14.04
CA LEU A 84 -20.04 5.42 -14.22
C LEU A 84 -20.42 6.59 -15.13
N ASN A 85 -19.79 7.75 -14.94
CA ASN A 85 -19.99 8.94 -15.78
C ASN A 85 -19.56 8.69 -17.23
N SER A 86 -18.44 8.00 -17.45
CA SER A 86 -17.97 7.60 -18.79
C SER A 86 -18.99 6.68 -19.49
N LEU A 87 -19.50 5.67 -18.78
CA LEU A 87 -20.51 4.75 -19.30
C LEU A 87 -21.83 5.45 -19.62
N HIS A 88 -22.25 6.38 -18.75
CA HIS A 88 -23.44 7.21 -18.97
C HIS A 88 -23.28 8.09 -20.23
N LYS A 89 -22.14 8.78 -20.37
CA LYS A 89 -21.85 9.62 -21.55
C LYS A 89 -21.89 8.83 -22.86
N ARG A 90 -21.43 7.58 -22.83
CA ARG A 90 -21.44 6.66 -23.97
C ARG A 90 -22.80 5.98 -24.20
N LYS A 91 -23.80 6.24 -23.35
CA LYS A 91 -25.14 5.64 -23.39
C LYS A 91 -25.11 4.10 -23.42
N VAL A 92 -24.16 3.50 -22.70
CA VAL A 92 -23.99 2.04 -22.61
C VAL A 92 -25.19 1.40 -21.91
N PHE A 93 -25.82 2.13 -20.99
CA PHE A 93 -27.00 1.66 -20.27
C PHE A 93 -28.28 2.15 -20.96
N GLY A 94 -29.20 1.21 -21.16
CA GLY A 94 -30.59 1.54 -21.43
C GLY A 94 -31.30 2.10 -20.19
N PRO A 95 -32.59 2.45 -20.32
CA PRO A 95 -33.40 2.87 -19.17
C PRO A 95 -33.31 1.84 -18.04
N ILE A 96 -33.16 2.33 -16.80
CA ILE A 96 -33.20 1.46 -15.62
C ILE A 96 -34.63 0.96 -15.46
N VAL A 97 -34.86 -0.30 -15.80
CA VAL A 97 -36.15 -0.98 -15.71
C VAL A 97 -36.07 -2.11 -14.69
N ARG A 98 -37.19 -2.39 -14.01
CA ARG A 98 -37.28 -3.61 -13.19
C ARG A 98 -37.11 -4.82 -14.10
N THR A 99 -36.32 -5.78 -13.66
CA THR A 99 -36.18 -7.06 -14.36
C THR A 99 -37.56 -7.70 -14.49
N PRO A 100 -38.03 -8.01 -15.71
CA PRO A 100 -39.31 -8.67 -15.91
C PRO A 100 -39.35 -10.05 -15.24
N GLU A 101 -40.55 -10.50 -14.90
CA GLU A 101 -40.75 -11.81 -14.29
C GLU A 101 -40.27 -12.93 -15.23
N GLY A 102 -39.56 -13.92 -14.69
CA GLY A 102 -38.98 -15.02 -15.46
C GLY A 102 -37.71 -14.68 -16.25
N VAL A 103 -37.24 -13.43 -16.25
CA VAL A 103 -36.00 -13.03 -16.93
C VAL A 103 -34.81 -13.05 -15.97
N LYS A 104 -33.74 -13.76 -16.35
CA LYS A 104 -32.46 -13.67 -15.64
C LYS A 104 -31.70 -12.44 -16.15
N PRO A 105 -31.38 -11.45 -15.30
CA PRO A 105 -30.62 -10.30 -15.73
C PRO A 105 -29.20 -10.75 -16.10
N VAL A 106 -28.64 -10.14 -17.14
CA VAL A 106 -27.20 -10.28 -17.43
C VAL A 106 -26.45 -9.54 -16.33
N GLY A 107 -25.61 -10.28 -15.60
CA GLY A 107 -24.84 -9.72 -14.50
C GLY A 107 -23.80 -8.71 -14.98
N TYR A 108 -23.35 -7.84 -14.08
CA TYR A 108 -22.21 -6.97 -14.28
C TYR A 108 -21.19 -7.21 -13.15
N LYS A 109 -19.90 -7.01 -13.46
CA LYS A 109 -18.80 -7.16 -12.50
C LYS A 109 -17.88 -5.96 -12.59
N LEU A 110 -17.72 -5.26 -11.47
CA LEU A 110 -16.65 -4.27 -11.32
C LEU A 110 -15.36 -4.99 -10.96
N VAL A 111 -14.29 -4.68 -11.69
CA VAL A 111 -12.94 -5.16 -11.42
C VAL A 111 -12.11 -3.98 -10.95
N PHE A 112 -11.57 -4.07 -9.74
CA PHE A 112 -10.81 -2.99 -9.12
C PHE A 112 -9.32 -3.23 -9.32
N VAL A 113 -8.65 -2.28 -9.96
CA VAL A 113 -7.21 -2.33 -10.19
C VAL A 113 -6.62 -0.98 -9.77
N ARG A 114 -5.63 -1.00 -8.88
CA ARG A 114 -4.84 0.17 -8.53
C ARG A 114 -3.66 0.27 -9.51
N LYS A 115 -3.53 1.40 -10.20
CA LYS A 115 -2.32 1.69 -10.97
C LYS A 115 -1.24 2.21 -10.02
N GLU A 116 -0.19 1.44 -9.83
CA GLU A 116 1.02 1.90 -9.16
C GLU A 116 1.80 2.81 -10.13
N MET A 117 2.30 3.95 -9.65
CA MET A 117 3.32 4.67 -10.39
C MET A 117 4.61 3.85 -10.31
N SER A 118 5.07 3.31 -11.44
CA SER A 118 6.45 2.85 -11.55
C SER A 118 7.36 4.01 -11.23
N MET A 119 8.20 3.90 -10.19
CA MET A 119 9.32 4.82 -10.00
C MET A 119 10.30 4.61 -11.16
N VAL A 120 10.08 5.28 -12.29
CA VAL A 120 11.20 5.68 -13.14
C VAL A 120 11.78 6.90 -12.46
N LYS A 121 12.71 6.66 -11.52
CA LYS A 121 13.62 7.72 -11.09
C LYS A 121 14.72 7.79 -12.14
N LEU A 122 14.80 8.94 -12.81
CA LEU A 122 16.00 9.41 -13.52
C LEU A 122 17.15 9.57 -12.52
#